data_AF-A0A846C0H5-F1
#
_entry.id   AF-A0A846C0H5-F1
#
_cell.length_a   1.000
_cell.length_b   1.000
_cell.length_c   1.000
_cell.angle_alpha   90.00
_cell.angle_beta   90.00
_cell.angle_gamma   90.00
#
_symmetry.space_group_name_H-M   'P 1'
#
loop_
_entity.id
_entity.type
_entity.pdbx_description
1 polymer ?
#
loop_
_entity_poly.entity_id
_entity_poly.type
_entity_poly.pdbx_seq_one_letter_code
_entity_poly.pdbx_strand_id
1 'polypeptide(L)'
;MSDNFQLLKSDDDVLLFEQHGFKHTFIVGRFKELYLQQIKDKIYSTEQKPKNYPFVVFLNLNTGLRVEDKVGIKFNSSKWESVTEEIECQLLKLGDSGWQKGRLRVKNYVDFLPEENRGCQYSSQRGQPPKS
;
A
#
# COMPACT_ATOMS: atom_id res chain seq x y z
N MET A 1 12.86 -8.69 -18.52
CA MET A 1 13.85 -8.79 -17.43
C MET A 1 13.38 -9.89 -16.50
N SER A 2 14.13 -10.97 -16.36
CA SER A 2 13.85 -12.02 -15.38
C SER A 2 14.20 -11.47 -14.00
N ASP A 3 13.19 -10.96 -13.29
CA ASP A 3 13.33 -10.53 -11.89
C ASP A 3 13.71 -11.77 -11.06
N ASN A 4 14.98 -11.88 -10.63
CA ASN A 4 15.47 -12.95 -9.75
C ASN A 4 14.92 -12.84 -8.30
N PHE A 5 13.71 -12.29 -8.14
CA PHE A 5 13.05 -12.13 -6.86
C PHE A 5 12.17 -13.34 -6.55
N GLN A 6 12.33 -13.88 -5.34
CA GLN A 6 11.41 -14.88 -4.81
C GLN A 6 10.33 -14.19 -3.96
N LEU A 7 9.06 -14.59 -4.15
CA LEU A 7 7.99 -14.13 -3.28
C LEU A 7 8.11 -14.81 -1.91
N LEU A 8 7.98 -14.03 -0.84
CA LEU A 8 7.91 -14.55 0.54
C LEU A 8 6.51 -15.14 0.80
N LYS A 9 6.38 -16.44 0.57
CA LYS A 9 5.10 -17.18 0.69
C LYS A 9 4.77 -17.58 2.14
N SER A 10 5.77 -17.94 2.93
CA SER A 10 5.61 -18.36 4.32
C SER A 10 5.57 -17.12 5.22
N ASP A 11 4.55 -17.02 6.05
CA ASP A 11 4.44 -15.95 7.04
C ASP A 11 5.22 -16.26 8.32
N ASP A 12 5.60 -17.52 8.54
CA ASP A 12 6.38 -17.97 9.70
C ASP A 12 7.90 -17.81 9.52
N ASP A 13 8.35 -17.49 8.29
CA ASP A 13 9.75 -17.16 8.02
C ASP A 13 10.15 -15.89 8.79
N VAL A 14 11.46 -15.72 9.02
CA VAL A 14 11.97 -14.57 9.79
C VAL A 14 12.86 -13.70 8.91
N LEU A 15 12.56 -12.40 8.89
CA LEU A 15 13.40 -11.36 8.32
C LEU A 15 14.30 -10.76 9.40
N LEU A 16 15.54 -10.48 9.01
CA LEU A 16 16.52 -9.75 9.81
C LEU A 16 16.98 -8.53 9.02
N PHE A 17 16.86 -7.35 9.63
CA PHE A 17 17.42 -6.10 9.14
C PHE A 17 18.54 -5.65 10.06
N GLU A 18 19.63 -5.17 9.47
CA GLU A 18 20.75 -4.58 10.20
C GLU A 18 20.83 -3.10 9.82
N GLN A 19 20.51 -2.21 10.76
CA GLN A 19 20.51 -0.77 10.54
C GLN A 19 21.19 -0.08 11.71
N HIS A 20 22.15 0.80 11.42
CA HIS A 20 22.89 1.58 12.42
C HIS A 20 23.51 0.74 13.55
N GLY A 21 23.95 -0.49 13.24
CA GLY A 21 24.54 -1.42 14.22
C GLY A 21 23.52 -2.18 15.07
N PHE A 22 22.22 -1.96 14.88
CA PHE A 22 21.15 -2.70 15.53
C PHE A 22 20.56 -3.76 14.59
N LYS A 23 20.24 -4.92 15.18
CA LYS A 23 19.62 -6.05 14.49
C LYS A 23 18.16 -6.14 14.88
N HIS A 24 17.28 -6.02 13.89
CA HIS A 24 15.84 -6.11 14.07
C HIS A 24 15.31 -7.34 13.36
N THR A 25 14.61 -8.20 14.09
CA THR A 25 13.97 -9.40 13.53
C THR A 25 12.47 -9.24 13.48
N PHE A 26 11.86 -9.75 12.42
CA PHE A 26 10.42 -9.78 12.24
C PHE A 26 10.01 -11.10 11.62
N ILE A 27 8.98 -11.73 12.17
CA ILE A 27 8.24 -12.77 11.47
C ILE A 27 7.61 -12.13 10.22
N VAL A 28 7.68 -12.79 9.06
CA VAL A 28 7.25 -12.23 7.76
C VAL A 28 5.79 -11.79 7.81
N GLY A 29 4.91 -12.59 8.40
CA GLY A 29 3.49 -12.23 8.57
C GLY A 29 3.34 -10.93 9.36
N ARG A 30 4.05 -10.80 10.48
CA ARG A 30 4.02 -9.60 11.31
C ARG A 30 4.58 -8.38 10.60
N PHE A 31 5.64 -8.55 9.81
CA PHE A 31 6.20 -7.47 8.99
C PHE A 31 5.18 -6.97 7.96
N LYS A 32 4.49 -7.89 7.26
CA LYS A 32 3.44 -7.56 6.28
C LYS A 32 2.30 -6.76 6.92
N GLU A 33 1.83 -7.18 8.10
CA GLU A 33 0.79 -6.48 8.85
C GLU A 33 1.20 -5.05 9.21
N LEU A 34 2.38 -4.88 9.83
CA LEU A 34 2.88 -3.57 10.24
C LEU A 34 3.07 -2.64 9.05
N TYR A 35 3.62 -3.16 7.95
CA TYR A 35 3.78 -2.41 6.72
C TYR A 35 2.43 -1.99 6.13
N LEU A 36 1.48 -2.92 6.04
CA LEU A 36 0.14 -2.64 5.51
C LEU A 36 -0.61 -1.62 6.37
N GLN A 37 -0.47 -1.69 7.70
CA GLN A 37 -1.05 -0.72 8.62
C GLN A 37 -0.51 0.69 8.35
N GLN A 38 0.80 0.84 8.16
CA GLN A 38 1.40 2.14 7.82
C GLN A 38 0.88 2.70 6.49
N ILE A 39 0.63 1.85 5.50
CA ILE A 39 0.00 2.26 4.23
C ILE A 39 -1.44 2.71 4.46
N LYS A 40 -2.22 1.92 5.22
CA LYS A 40 -3.61 2.25 5.56
C LYS A 40 -3.68 3.58 6.31
N ASP A 41 -2.82 3.83 7.27
CA ASP A 41 -2.82 5.07 8.04
C ASP A 41 -2.47 6.27 7.15
N LYS A 42 -1.48 6.13 6.24
CA LYS A 42 -1.13 7.20 5.30
C LYS A 42 -2.24 7.51 4.29
N ILE A 43 -2.99 6.51 3.86
CA ILE A 43 -4.06 6.66 2.88
C ILE A 43 -5.38 7.09 3.54
N TYR A 44 -5.79 6.45 4.62
CA TYR A 44 -7.12 6.56 5.22
C TYR A 44 -7.20 7.39 6.50
N SER A 45 -6.07 7.83 7.11
CA SER A 45 -6.15 8.63 8.33
C SER A 45 -6.84 9.97 8.07
N THR A 46 -8.01 10.13 8.69
CA THR A 46 -8.88 11.31 8.62
C THR A 46 -8.67 12.28 9.80
N GLU A 47 -7.83 11.94 10.78
CA GLU A 47 -7.81 12.63 12.07
C GLU A 47 -6.96 13.91 12.11
N GLN A 48 -6.16 14.24 11.08
CA GLN A 48 -5.35 15.46 11.09
C GLN A 48 -5.39 16.23 9.76
N LYS A 49 -6.15 17.33 9.72
CA LYS A 49 -5.90 18.44 8.78
C LYS A 49 -4.49 19.01 9.03
N PRO A 50 -3.78 19.66 8.08
CA PRO A 50 -3.75 19.56 6.63
C PRO A 50 -2.33 19.17 6.17
N LYS A 51 -1.97 17.88 6.13
CA LYS A 51 -0.71 17.42 5.50
C LYS A 51 -0.82 16.12 4.70
N ASN A 52 -2.02 15.78 4.22
CA ASN A 52 -2.23 14.74 3.21
C ASN A 52 -2.85 15.34 1.92
N TYR A 53 -2.21 16.39 1.40
CA TYR A 53 -2.52 16.95 0.07
C TYR A 53 -2.66 15.86 -1.02
N PRO A 54 -1.86 14.77 -1.05
CA PRO A 54 -1.99 13.76 -2.10
C PRO A 54 -3.31 13.00 -2.07
N PHE A 55 -3.82 12.62 -0.89
CA PHE A 55 -5.08 11.87 -0.78
C PHE A 55 -6.29 12.75 -1.14
N VAL A 56 -6.27 14.01 -0.71
CA VAL A 56 -7.32 14.98 -1.05
C VAL A 56 -7.28 15.34 -2.54
N VAL A 57 -6.09 15.53 -3.13
CA VAL A 57 -5.93 15.74 -4.57
C VAL A 57 -6.42 14.52 -5.34
N PHE A 58 -6.09 13.31 -4.89
CA PHE A 58 -6.52 12.08 -5.53
C PHE A 58 -8.05 11.87 -5.46
N LEU A 59 -8.66 12.12 -4.30
CA LEU A 59 -10.13 12.12 -4.16
C LEU A 59 -10.79 13.20 -5.03
N ASN A 60 -10.20 14.39 -5.12
CA ASN A 60 -10.69 15.46 -5.97
C ASN A 60 -10.58 15.10 -7.46
N LEU A 61 -9.47 14.48 -7.89
CA LEU A 61 -9.35 13.94 -9.24
C LEU A 61 -10.45 12.91 -9.51
N ASN A 62 -10.79 12.04 -8.55
CA ASN A 62 -11.85 11.05 -8.71
C ASN A 62 -13.28 11.63 -8.88
N THR A 63 -13.50 12.92 -8.62
CA THR A 63 -14.81 13.56 -8.88
C THR A 63 -15.10 13.82 -10.36
N GLY A 64 -14.12 13.56 -11.23
CA GLY A 64 -14.21 13.80 -12.66
C GLY A 64 -13.73 15.19 -13.05
N LEU A 65 -13.43 15.37 -14.33
CA LEU A 65 -13.00 16.64 -14.90
C LEU A 65 -14.16 17.32 -15.63
N ARG A 66 -14.18 18.65 -15.62
CA ARG A 66 -15.08 19.43 -16.47
C ARG A 66 -14.25 20.21 -17.48
N VAL A 67 -14.54 20.02 -18.76
CA VAL A 67 -13.96 20.86 -19.83
C VAL A 67 -14.93 22.00 -20.10
N GLU A 68 -14.47 23.22 -19.82
CA GLU A 68 -15.25 24.47 -19.95
C GLU A 68 -16.63 24.44 -19.27
N ASP A 69 -16.79 23.70 -18.17
CA ASP A 69 -18.09 23.45 -17.52
C ASP A 69 -19.17 22.79 -18.40
N LYS A 70 -18.85 22.40 -19.64
CA LYS A 70 -19.78 21.85 -20.63
C LYS A 70 -19.70 20.33 -20.73
N VAL A 71 -18.51 19.76 -20.60
CA VAL A 71 -18.29 18.31 -20.77
C VAL A 71 -17.75 17.72 -19.48
N GLY A 72 -18.56 16.87 -18.84
CA GLY A 72 -18.16 16.12 -17.64
C GLY A 72 -17.50 14.79 -18.03
N ILE A 73 -16.25 14.59 -17.63
CA ILE A 73 -15.48 13.37 -17.81
C ILE A 73 -15.40 12.66 -16.46
N LYS A 74 -16.04 11.50 -16.33
CA LYS A 74 -15.97 10.68 -15.12
C LYS A 74 -14.81 9.69 -15.21
N PHE A 75 -14.16 9.43 -14.09
CA PHE A 75 -13.17 8.36 -13.98
C PHE A 75 -13.87 7.05 -13.62
N ASN A 76 -13.54 5.97 -14.34
CA ASN A 76 -14.14 4.65 -14.14
C ASN A 76 -13.26 3.69 -13.31
N SER A 77 -11.99 4.05 -13.12
CA SER A 77 -11.01 3.31 -12.31
C SER A 77 -9.88 4.23 -11.90
N SER A 78 -9.34 4.04 -10.71
CA SER A 78 -8.18 4.79 -10.24
C SER A 78 -7.28 3.88 -9.42
N LYS A 79 -6.07 3.64 -9.91
CA LYS A 79 -5.10 2.71 -9.32
C LYS A 79 -3.82 3.45 -8.92
N TRP A 80 -3.25 3.08 -7.80
CA TRP A 80 -1.91 3.50 -7.40
C TRP A 80 -1.01 2.27 -7.26
N GLU A 81 0.16 2.35 -7.88
CA GLU A 81 1.23 1.38 -7.76
C GLU A 81 2.44 2.08 -7.15
N SER A 82 3.10 1.41 -6.20
CA SER A 82 4.41 1.84 -5.72
C SER A 82 5.34 0.65 -5.51
N VAL A 83 6.63 0.88 -5.73
CA VAL A 83 7.68 -0.11 -5.53
C VAL A 83 8.73 0.53 -4.63
N THR A 84 9.09 -0.14 -3.54
CA THR A 84 10.15 0.34 -2.66
C THR A 84 11.51 0.20 -3.32
N GLU A 85 12.49 0.95 -2.82
CA GLU A 85 13.89 0.58 -3.01
C GLU A 85 14.19 -0.82 -2.44
N GLU A 86 15.34 -1.36 -2.84
CA GLU A 86 15.83 -2.64 -2.35
C GLU A 86 16.52 -2.46 -1.00
N ILE A 87 15.96 -3.08 0.04
CA ILE A 87 16.45 -2.97 1.40
C ILE A 87 17.28 -4.22 1.73
N GLU A 88 18.53 -4.04 2.16
CA GLU A 88 19.36 -5.17 2.58
C GLU A 88 18.75 -5.90 3.79
N CYS A 89 18.68 -7.22 3.72
CA CYS A 89 18.14 -8.05 4.78
C CYS A 89 18.72 -9.47 4.75
N GLN A 90 18.38 -10.26 5.76
CA GLN A 90 18.58 -11.70 5.76
C GLN A 90 17.25 -12.39 6.00
N LEU A 91 17.05 -13.55 5.37
CA LEU A 91 15.87 -14.40 5.54
C LEU A 91 16.28 -15.71 6.19
N LEU A 92 15.57 -16.12 7.23
CA LEU A 92 15.62 -17.47 7.79
C LEU A 92 14.29 -18.15 7.49
N LYS A 93 14.31 -19.15 6.62
CA LYS A 93 13.12 -19.95 6.33
C LYS A 93 12.91 -20.97 7.43
N LEU A 94 11.65 -21.26 7.76
CA LEU A 94 11.36 -22.28 8.74
C LEU A 94 11.88 -23.65 8.23
N GLY A 95 12.74 -24.29 9.02
CA GLY A 95 13.36 -25.57 8.66
C GLY A 95 14.70 -25.46 7.91
N ASP A 96 15.13 -24.24 7.53
CA ASP A 96 16.47 -24.03 6.97
C ASP A 96 17.53 -23.96 8.08
N SER A 97 18.76 -24.36 7.75
CA SER A 97 19.87 -24.41 8.71
C SER A 97 20.60 -23.07 8.92
N GLY A 98 20.18 -22.00 8.26
CA GLY A 98 20.89 -20.72 8.36
C GLY A 98 20.28 -19.54 7.62
N TRP A 99 20.82 -18.36 7.91
CA TRP A 99 20.39 -17.09 7.32
C TRP A 99 20.84 -16.95 5.87
N GLN A 100 19.91 -16.56 5.00
CA GLN A 100 20.14 -16.25 3.60
C GLN A 100 20.20 -14.73 3.42
N LYS A 101 21.37 -14.20 3.07
CA LYS A 101 21.53 -12.77 2.75
C LYS A 101 20.82 -12.43 1.44
N GLY A 102 20.16 -11.28 1.39
CA GLY A 102 19.44 -10.83 0.22
C GLY A 102 18.97 -9.38 0.32
N ARG A 103 18.03 -9.03 -0.57
CA ARG A 103 17.41 -7.72 -0.61
C ARG A 103 15.90 -7.87 -0.66
N LEU A 104 15.20 -7.12 0.18
CA LEU A 104 13.74 -7.05 0.21
C LEU A 104 13.26 -5.92 -0.68
N ARG A 105 12.23 -6.21 -1.49
CA ARG A 105 11.50 -5.21 -2.27
C ARG A 105 10.01 -5.43 -2.04
N VAL A 106 9.28 -4.36 -1.73
CA VAL A 106 7.83 -4.40 -1.54
C VAL A 106 7.16 -3.71 -2.74
N LYS A 107 6.19 -4.38 -3.35
CA LYS A 107 5.33 -3.83 -4.40
C LYS A 107 3.92 -3.67 -3.83
N ASN A 108 3.37 -2.46 -3.92
CA ASN A 108 2.03 -2.15 -3.45
C ASN A 108 1.11 -1.83 -4.62
N TYR A 109 -0.12 -2.35 -4.52
CA TYR A 109 -1.20 -2.07 -5.46
C TYR A 109 -2.41 -1.63 -4.65
N VAL A 110 -2.92 -0.44 -4.93
CA VAL A 110 -4.14 0.07 -4.32
C VAL A 110 -5.13 0.40 -5.44
N ASP A 111 -6.28 -0.25 -5.37
CA ASP A 111 -7.45 0.13 -6.16
C ASP A 111 -8.38 0.96 -5.28
N PHE A 112 -8.59 2.21 -5.65
CA PHE A 112 -9.45 3.11 -4.90
C PHE A 112 -10.91 3.10 -5.40
N LEU A 113 -11.16 2.48 -6.56
CA LEU A 113 -12.49 2.31 -7.13
C LEU A 113 -12.62 0.87 -7.63
N PRO A 114 -12.57 -0.13 -6.73
CA PRO A 114 -12.70 -1.52 -7.12
C PRO A 114 -14.09 -1.73 -7.73
N GLU A 115 -14.19 -2.64 -8.71
CA GLU A 115 -15.40 -2.79 -9.54
C GLU A 115 -16.66 -3.07 -8.73
N GLU A 116 -16.52 -3.70 -7.57
CA GLU A 116 -17.57 -3.97 -6.58
C GLU A 116 -18.24 -2.70 -6.02
N ASN A 117 -17.56 -1.55 -6.06
CA ASN A 117 -18.09 -0.26 -5.62
C ASN A 117 -18.71 0.56 -6.77
N ARG A 118 -18.80 0.01 -7.99
CA ARG A 118 -19.47 0.67 -9.13
C ARG A 118 -20.97 0.81 -8.86
N GLY A 119 -21.37 2.00 -8.41
CA GLY A 119 -22.76 2.33 -8.07
C GLY A 119 -22.89 3.01 -6.70
N CYS A 120 -21.90 2.84 -5.82
CA CYS A 120 -21.81 3.58 -4.58
C CYS A 120 -21.39 5.02 -4.89
N GLN A 121 -22.32 5.96 -4.80
CA GLN A 121 -21.94 7.37 -4.73
C GLN A 121 -21.19 7.57 -3.42
N TYR A 122 -19.89 7.87 -3.49
CA TYR A 122 -19.18 8.42 -2.34
C TYR A 122 -19.86 9.74 -2.00
N SER A 123 -20.66 9.73 -0.92
CA SER A 123 -21.29 10.96 -0.46
C SER A 123 -20.17 11.93 -0.11
N SER A 124 -20.19 13.13 -0.68
CA SER A 124 -19.26 14.21 -0.33
C SER A 124 -19.45 14.70 1.12
N GLN A 125 -20.40 14.12 1.85
CA GLN A 125 -20.58 14.34 3.27
C GLN A 125 -19.53 13.54 4.05
N ARG A 126 -18.59 14.29 4.63
CA ARG A 126 -17.53 13.77 5.50
C ARG A 126 -18.07 12.76 6.52
N GLY A 127 -17.53 11.54 6.48
CA GLY A 127 -17.52 10.64 7.63
C GLY A 127 -18.66 9.61 7.74
N GLN A 128 -19.38 9.27 6.66
CA GLN A 128 -20.27 8.10 6.70
C GLN A 128 -19.86 7.02 5.68
N PRO A 129 -19.74 5.74 6.08
CA PRO A 129 -19.57 4.65 5.13
C PRO A 129 -20.79 4.54 4.21
N PRO A 130 -20.62 4.01 2.98
CA PRO A 130 -21.73 3.83 2.05
C PRO A 130 -22.80 2.96 2.70
N LYS A 131 -24.06 3.42 2.65
CA LYS A 131 -25.21 2.63 3.08
C LYS A 131 -25.56 1.62 1.97
N SER A 132 -25.77 0.37 2.38
CA SER A 132 -26.25 -0.73 1.52
C SER A 132 -27.67 -0.47 1.04
#